data_AF-A0A9D6NG26-F1
#
_entry.id   AF-A0A9D6NG26-F1
#
_cell.length_a   1.000
_cell.length_b   1.000
_cell.length_c   1.000
_cell.angle_alpha   90.00
_cell.angle_beta   90.00
_cell.angle_gamma   90.00
#
_symmetry.space_group_name_H-M   'P 1'
#
loop_
_entity.id
_entity.type
_entity.pdbx_description
1 polymer ?
#
loop_
_entity_poly.entity_id
_entity_poly.type
_entity_poly.pdbx_seq_one_letter_code
_entity_poly.pdbx_strand_id
1 'polypeptide(L)'
;MKRRKIAVVVVVVVPLVLAGYPNGVVPVLTQSHDGDGVTTQVRLSVESLTYRLAVLNAEYQRADPARRSQLLDDLLTVAVSRQQLLAALIQKDPGQALRVAVPAELRDRLPLAVRAYVEEKAGIEGVFEILCEDRDQESHLLYFLKADRERLSLRFAVDPPTQLQTGSQIRVKGLRVQQTLVLESGGTDVETLLTALPKTAGEQRTLVILVNFQNKPNEQPYTIDDVRSVMFNATSDFYRESSYDQMWLNEDVYGWYTISLNSTVCDPVTIATYAQSAAIAAGVDLSAYTRYVYAFPKNTCSWWGLATIGGDPSETWINGKFQLKVVGHELGHNLGLYHSRALACSPMPIGDRCTLIEYGDTLDIMGNPSSGHFNAFQKERLGWLNDSHVPPILTVQAEGTYWLSPYESVGSHPNVLKILRSTDPDTGKKTWYYVEYRQAIGFDGFLFSNSNVPNGVVIHTGSELTGNSSDLLDMTPETASRFDPALIVGKSFNDPKAGVTITPVSVSSAGASVNVTFGL
;
A
#
# COMPACT_ATOMS: atom_id res chain seq x y z
N MET A 1 32.83 -13.16 32.91
CA MET A 1 32.49 -14.30 32.01
C MET A 1 31.77 -13.76 30.77
N LYS A 2 32.47 -13.66 29.63
CA LYS A 2 31.86 -13.34 28.32
C LYS A 2 31.41 -14.64 27.65
N ARG A 3 30.13 -14.81 27.33
CA ARG A 3 29.65 -15.85 26.40
C ARG A 3 29.47 -15.23 25.01
N ARG A 4 30.25 -15.72 24.05
CA ARG A 4 30.15 -15.40 22.62
C ARG A 4 28.84 -15.96 22.07
N LYS A 5 28.05 -15.14 21.37
CA LYS A 5 26.99 -15.61 20.47
C LYS A 5 27.63 -15.83 19.10
N ILE A 6 27.47 -17.03 18.56
CA ILE A 6 27.91 -17.45 17.22
C ILE A 6 26.79 -17.03 16.26
N ALA A 7 27.12 -16.21 15.26
CA ALA A 7 26.21 -15.89 14.16
C ALA A 7 26.35 -16.97 13.07
N VAL A 8 25.22 -17.56 12.69
CA VAL A 8 25.11 -18.51 11.58
C VAL A 8 24.95 -17.72 10.28
N VAL A 9 25.87 -17.93 9.35
CA VAL A 9 25.86 -17.32 8.01
C VAL A 9 25.06 -18.22 7.07
N VAL A 10 24.00 -17.69 6.45
CA VAL A 10 23.30 -18.35 5.35
C VAL A 10 23.91 -17.84 4.04
N VAL A 11 24.63 -18.71 3.35
CA VAL A 11 25.21 -18.45 2.02
C VAL A 11 24.19 -18.89 0.98
N VAL A 12 23.65 -17.96 0.20
CA VAL A 12 22.90 -18.29 -1.01
C VAL A 12 23.91 -18.46 -2.15
N VAL A 13 24.26 -19.71 -2.45
CA VAL A 13 25.03 -20.07 -3.65
C VAL A 13 24.03 -20.39 -4.76
N VAL A 14 24.02 -19.57 -5.81
CA VAL A 14 23.39 -19.94 -7.09
C VAL A 14 24.48 -20.61 -7.93
N PRO A 15 24.37 -21.90 -8.31
CA PRO A 15 25.39 -22.54 -9.12
C PRO A 15 25.14 -22.20 -10.59
N LEU A 16 26.07 -21.48 -11.22
CA LEU A 16 26.27 -21.58 -12.66
C LEU A 16 27.66 -22.17 -12.90
N VAL A 17 27.66 -23.41 -13.36
CA VAL A 17 28.86 -24.10 -13.85
C VAL A 17 29.14 -23.59 -15.25
N LEU A 18 30.17 -22.75 -15.41
CA LEU A 18 30.90 -22.59 -16.66
C LEU A 18 32.39 -22.42 -16.33
N ALA A 19 33.20 -23.20 -17.03
CA ALA A 19 34.57 -23.51 -16.70
C ALA A 19 35.55 -22.37 -17.01
N GLY A 20 36.44 -22.11 -16.04
CA GLY A 20 37.85 -21.75 -16.25
C GLY A 20 38.17 -20.30 -16.65
N TYR A 21 38.48 -19.45 -15.67
CA TYR A 21 39.67 -18.57 -15.61
C TYR A 21 39.79 -17.97 -14.18
N PRO A 22 41.01 -17.71 -13.65
CA PRO A 22 41.20 -17.31 -12.26
C PRO A 22 41.20 -15.78 -12.07
N ASN A 23 40.77 -15.35 -10.88
CA ASN A 23 40.85 -13.99 -10.31
C ASN A 23 39.78 -12.97 -10.73
N GLY A 24 38.54 -13.20 -10.27
CA GLY A 24 37.57 -12.13 -10.02
C GLY A 24 37.28 -12.06 -8.51
N VAL A 25 37.92 -11.13 -7.80
CA VAL A 25 37.56 -10.85 -6.40
C VAL A 25 36.22 -10.11 -6.42
N VAL A 26 35.14 -10.81 -6.08
CA VAL A 26 33.88 -10.18 -5.67
C VAL A 26 34.14 -9.53 -4.31
N PRO A 27 33.89 -8.22 -4.12
CA PRO A 27 34.03 -7.62 -2.80
C PRO A 27 32.96 -8.22 -1.88
N VAL A 28 33.39 -8.88 -0.81
CA VAL A 28 32.51 -9.26 0.29
C VAL A 28 32.07 -7.98 1.00
N LEU A 29 30.79 -7.65 0.87
CA LEU A 29 30.17 -6.52 1.58
C LEU A 29 30.04 -6.87 3.06
N THR A 30 30.90 -6.28 3.90
CA THR A 30 30.68 -6.25 5.35
C THR A 30 29.60 -5.21 5.68
N GLN A 31 28.62 -5.59 6.49
CA GLN A 31 27.55 -4.69 6.94
C GLN A 31 28.14 -3.51 7.75
N SER A 32 28.07 -2.30 7.19
CA SER A 32 28.13 -1.05 7.94
C SER A 32 26.70 -0.60 8.26
N HIS A 33 26.48 -0.05 9.46
CA HIS A 33 25.19 0.35 10.00
C HIS A 33 24.60 1.67 9.44
N ASP A 34 25.16 2.20 8.35
CA ASP A 34 24.65 3.40 7.68
C ASP A 34 24.15 3.06 6.27
N GLY A 35 22.83 3.17 6.05
CA GLY A 35 22.19 2.88 4.76
C GLY A 35 22.69 3.76 3.60
N ASP A 36 23.03 5.02 3.90
CA ASP A 36 23.47 6.01 2.90
C ASP A 36 24.87 5.71 2.34
N GLY A 37 25.76 5.19 3.17
CA GLY A 37 27.12 4.82 2.76
C GLY A 37 27.13 3.67 1.77
N VAL A 38 26.26 2.68 1.98
CA VAL A 38 26.13 1.52 1.09
C VAL A 38 25.53 1.91 -0.26
N THR A 39 24.49 2.74 -0.28
CA THR A 39 23.89 3.23 -1.53
C THR A 39 24.88 4.07 -2.33
N THR A 40 25.65 4.94 -1.66
CA THR A 40 26.71 5.74 -2.29
C THR A 40 27.78 4.85 -2.94
N GLN A 41 28.21 3.79 -2.26
CA GLN A 41 29.22 2.88 -2.78
C GLN A 41 28.73 2.09 -4.01
N VAL A 42 27.47 1.63 -3.99
CA VAL A 42 26.86 0.95 -5.14
C VAL A 42 26.80 1.89 -6.34
N ARG A 43 26.35 3.14 -6.13
CA ARG A 43 26.30 4.16 -7.18
C ARG A 43 27.66 4.41 -7.82
N LEU A 44 28.71 4.64 -7.02
CA LEU A 44 30.07 4.86 -7.51
C LEU A 44 30.60 3.66 -8.31
N SER A 45 30.21 2.45 -7.91
CA SER A 45 30.55 1.22 -8.63
C SER A 45 29.86 1.15 -10.00
N VAL A 46 28.58 1.53 -10.08
CA VAL A 46 27.84 1.63 -11.36
C VAL A 46 28.49 2.66 -12.28
N GLU A 47 28.84 3.84 -11.78
CA GLU A 47 29.53 4.90 -12.55
C GLU A 47 30.89 4.44 -13.09
N SER A 48 31.68 3.77 -12.25
CA SER A 48 32.97 3.20 -12.64
C SER A 48 32.82 2.18 -13.77
N LEU A 49 31.81 1.31 -13.69
CA LEU A 49 31.51 0.35 -14.75
C LEU A 49 30.97 1.03 -16.01
N THR A 50 30.20 2.12 -15.91
CA THR A 50 29.79 2.93 -17.08
C THR A 50 31.01 3.48 -17.81
N TYR A 51 31.97 4.04 -17.07
CA TYR A 51 33.23 4.54 -17.66
C TYR A 51 34.00 3.41 -18.36
N ARG A 52 34.14 2.26 -17.70
CA ARG A 52 34.81 1.09 -18.28
C ARG A 52 34.11 0.57 -19.54
N LEU A 53 32.78 0.55 -19.54
CA LEU A 53 31.96 0.18 -20.70
C LEU A 53 32.23 1.11 -21.89
N ALA A 54 32.30 2.42 -21.64
CA ALA A 54 32.60 3.41 -22.68
C ALA A 54 34.01 3.24 -23.28
N VAL A 55 35.01 3.02 -22.42
CA VAL A 55 36.41 2.79 -22.85
C VAL A 55 36.51 1.52 -23.69
N LEU A 56 35.98 0.39 -23.20
CA LEU A 56 36.00 -0.88 -23.92
C LEU A 56 35.25 -0.79 -25.27
N ASN A 57 34.14 -0.05 -25.32
CA ASN A 57 33.42 0.14 -26.58
C ASN A 57 34.26 0.94 -27.57
N ALA A 58 34.94 2.00 -27.13
CA ALA A 58 35.82 2.78 -28.01
C ALA A 58 36.97 1.93 -28.59
N GLU A 59 37.54 1.02 -27.80
CA GLU A 59 38.52 0.04 -28.26
C GLU A 59 37.92 -0.96 -29.25
N TYR A 60 36.74 -1.51 -28.93
CA TYR A 60 36.03 -2.49 -29.77
C TYR A 60 35.77 -1.94 -31.18
N GLN A 61 35.35 -0.67 -31.29
CA GLN A 61 35.08 -0.05 -32.58
C GLN A 61 36.33 0.05 -33.47
N ARG A 62 37.53 0.18 -32.88
CA ARG A 62 38.81 0.35 -33.60
C ARG A 62 39.59 -0.95 -33.80
N ALA A 63 39.22 -2.02 -33.09
CA ALA A 63 39.95 -3.28 -33.07
C ALA A 63 39.78 -4.12 -34.35
N ASP A 64 40.77 -4.98 -34.63
CA ASP A 64 40.69 -6.03 -35.65
C ASP A 64 39.71 -7.16 -35.24
N PRO A 65 39.33 -8.08 -36.16
CA PRO A 65 38.35 -9.12 -35.85
C PRO A 65 38.70 -10.03 -34.66
N ALA A 66 39.98 -10.39 -34.46
CA ALA A 66 40.39 -11.28 -33.39
C ALA A 66 40.28 -10.57 -32.03
N ARG A 67 40.77 -9.32 -31.95
CA ARG A 67 40.68 -8.51 -30.74
C ARG A 67 39.24 -8.08 -30.43
N ARG A 68 38.40 -7.88 -31.45
CA ARG A 68 36.97 -7.59 -31.27
C ARG A 68 36.23 -8.71 -30.54
N SER A 69 36.52 -9.97 -30.84
CA SER A 69 35.88 -11.09 -30.14
C SER A 69 36.16 -11.04 -28.63
N GLN A 70 37.42 -10.82 -28.25
CA GLN A 70 37.79 -10.73 -26.83
C GLN A 70 37.19 -9.50 -26.14
N LEU A 71 37.19 -8.34 -26.82
CA LEU A 71 36.58 -7.11 -26.28
C LEU A 71 35.06 -7.24 -26.14
N LEU A 72 34.40 -8.05 -26.97
CA LEU A 72 32.97 -8.33 -26.82
C LEU A 72 32.70 -9.09 -25.52
N ASP A 73 33.51 -10.09 -25.18
CA ASP A 73 33.39 -10.84 -23.92
C ASP A 73 33.63 -9.94 -22.69
N ASP A 74 34.62 -9.04 -22.77
CA ASP A 74 34.88 -8.05 -21.73
C ASP A 74 33.71 -7.07 -21.57
N LEU A 75 33.15 -6.58 -22.68
CA LEU A 75 31.97 -5.71 -22.68
C LEU A 75 30.75 -6.39 -22.05
N LEU A 76 30.51 -7.66 -22.38
CA LEU A 76 29.42 -8.45 -21.80
C LEU A 76 29.60 -8.60 -20.29
N THR A 77 30.81 -8.92 -19.84
CA THR A 77 31.14 -9.05 -18.41
C THR A 77 30.88 -7.76 -17.64
N VAL A 78 31.31 -6.61 -18.19
CA VAL A 78 31.09 -5.30 -17.59
C VAL A 78 29.60 -4.93 -17.59
N ALA A 79 28.90 -5.16 -18.71
CA ALA A 79 27.48 -4.83 -18.83
C ALA A 79 26.61 -5.65 -17.86
N VAL A 80 26.84 -6.97 -17.74
CA VAL A 80 26.13 -7.84 -16.79
C VAL A 80 26.38 -7.40 -15.35
N SER A 81 27.65 -7.15 -14.98
CA SER A 81 28.01 -6.69 -13.63
C SER A 81 27.34 -5.36 -13.30
N ARG A 82 27.33 -4.44 -14.27
CA ARG A 82 26.69 -3.13 -14.13
C ARG A 82 25.18 -3.27 -13.98
N GLN A 83 24.54 -4.11 -14.79
CA GLN A 83 23.09 -4.35 -14.73
C GLN A 83 22.66 -4.85 -13.35
N GLN A 84 23.43 -5.79 -12.76
CA GLN A 84 23.15 -6.32 -11.43
C GLN A 84 23.25 -5.24 -10.34
N LEU A 85 24.29 -4.40 -10.39
CA LEU A 85 24.44 -3.30 -9.44
C LEU A 85 23.38 -2.21 -9.65
N LEU A 86 23.01 -1.92 -10.90
CA LEU A 86 21.94 -0.97 -11.20
C LEU A 86 20.58 -1.48 -10.71
N ALA A 87 20.27 -2.77 -10.90
CA ALA A 87 19.06 -3.40 -10.36
C ALA A 87 19.01 -3.33 -8.82
N ALA A 88 20.15 -3.54 -8.14
CA ALA A 88 20.25 -3.37 -6.70
C ALA A 88 20.08 -1.91 -6.25
N LEU A 89 20.64 -0.96 -7.01
CA LEU A 89 20.49 0.47 -6.76
C LEU A 89 19.02 0.91 -6.90
N ILE A 90 18.31 0.42 -7.92
CA ILE A 90 16.89 0.71 -8.15
C ILE A 90 16.02 0.34 -6.94
N GLN A 91 16.32 -0.76 -6.25
CA GLN A 91 15.55 -1.16 -5.07
C GLN A 91 15.79 -0.24 -3.86
N LYS A 92 16.90 0.47 -3.81
CA LYS A 92 17.30 1.32 -2.67
C LYS A 92 17.06 2.80 -2.92
N ASP A 93 17.38 3.26 -4.13
CA ASP A 93 17.32 4.65 -4.55
C ASP A 93 17.09 4.70 -6.08
N PRO A 94 15.81 4.64 -6.52
CA PRO A 94 15.45 4.76 -7.93
C PRO A 94 15.94 6.08 -8.54
N GLY A 95 16.01 7.16 -7.76
CA GLY A 95 16.48 8.47 -8.22
C GLY A 95 17.96 8.46 -8.60
N GLN A 96 18.82 7.82 -7.81
CA GLN A 96 20.24 7.66 -8.17
C GLN A 96 20.42 6.74 -9.38
N ALA A 97 19.58 5.70 -9.52
CA ALA A 97 19.61 4.84 -10.71
C ALA A 97 19.33 5.63 -12.00
N LEU A 98 18.37 6.57 -11.98
CA LEU A 98 18.11 7.48 -13.10
C LEU A 98 19.29 8.38 -13.41
N ARG A 99 19.99 8.90 -12.39
CA ARG A 99 21.16 9.79 -12.57
C ARG A 99 22.35 9.09 -13.22
N VAL A 100 22.56 7.81 -12.92
CA VAL A 100 23.71 7.04 -13.43
C VAL A 100 23.41 6.24 -14.71
N ALA A 101 22.23 6.48 -15.30
CA ALA A 101 21.81 5.83 -16.53
C ALA A 101 22.79 6.10 -17.69
N VAL A 102 23.04 5.08 -18.51
CA VAL A 102 23.86 5.20 -19.72
C VAL A 102 23.17 6.17 -20.70
N PRO A 103 23.87 7.20 -21.21
CA PRO A 103 23.33 8.07 -22.26
C PRO A 103 22.93 7.27 -23.50
N ALA A 104 21.83 7.67 -24.14
CA ALA A 104 21.29 6.96 -25.32
C ALA A 104 22.34 6.85 -26.44
N GLU A 105 23.14 7.89 -26.65
CA GLU A 105 24.19 7.94 -27.67
C GLU A 105 25.30 6.93 -27.40
N LEU A 106 25.60 6.64 -26.13
CA LEU A 106 26.57 5.60 -25.76
C LEU A 106 25.96 4.22 -25.98
N ARG A 107 24.72 3.99 -25.54
CA ARG A 107 24.00 2.73 -25.75
C ARG A 107 23.91 2.37 -27.24
N ASP A 108 23.57 3.33 -28.08
CA ASP A 108 23.41 3.15 -29.53
C ASP A 108 24.71 2.82 -30.27
N ARG A 109 25.86 3.00 -29.62
CA ARG A 109 27.17 2.62 -30.14
C ARG A 109 27.66 1.27 -29.64
N LEU A 110 26.96 0.62 -28.70
CA LEU A 110 27.35 -0.69 -28.18
C LEU A 110 26.97 -1.81 -29.17
N PRO A 111 27.68 -2.95 -29.16
CA PRO A 111 27.25 -4.16 -29.88
C PRO A 111 25.86 -4.62 -29.41
N LEU A 112 25.04 -5.18 -30.32
CA LEU A 112 23.68 -5.62 -29.99
C LEU A 112 23.62 -6.60 -28.81
N ALA A 113 24.56 -7.55 -28.75
CA ALA A 113 24.66 -8.50 -27.64
C ALA A 113 24.86 -7.83 -26.27
N VAL A 114 25.55 -6.67 -26.24
CA VAL A 114 25.83 -5.91 -25.03
C VAL A 114 24.63 -5.02 -24.66
N ARG A 115 23.92 -4.45 -25.65
CA ARG A 115 22.71 -3.63 -25.42
C ARG A 115 21.63 -4.36 -24.64
N ALA A 116 21.54 -5.68 -24.80
CA ALA A 116 20.61 -6.53 -24.03
C ALA A 116 20.82 -6.46 -22.51
N TYR A 117 22.01 -6.07 -22.05
CA TYR A 117 22.36 -5.94 -20.63
C TYR A 117 22.44 -4.50 -20.15
N VAL A 118 22.31 -3.53 -21.04
CA VAL A 118 22.25 -2.11 -20.69
C VAL A 118 20.78 -1.69 -20.65
N GLU A 119 20.45 -0.73 -19.80
CA GLU A 119 19.14 -0.13 -19.67
C GLU A 119 18.75 0.70 -20.90
N GLU A 120 17.46 0.97 -21.06
CA GLU A 120 16.93 1.82 -22.12
C GLU A 120 15.73 2.63 -21.67
N LYS A 121 15.49 3.78 -22.32
CA LYS A 121 14.24 4.51 -22.13
C LYS A 121 13.11 3.78 -22.87
N ALA A 122 12.01 3.55 -22.19
CA ALA A 122 10.84 2.88 -22.74
C ALA A 122 9.56 3.65 -22.41
N GLY A 123 8.64 3.70 -23.38
CA GLY A 123 7.25 4.10 -23.19
C GLY A 123 6.37 2.87 -23.30
N ILE A 124 5.65 2.50 -22.25
CA ILE A 124 4.88 1.25 -22.19
C ILE A 124 3.46 1.55 -21.72
N GLU A 125 2.48 0.95 -22.39
CA GLU A 125 1.08 0.97 -21.99
C GLU A 125 0.70 -0.33 -21.30
N GLY A 126 -0.23 -0.25 -20.36
CA GLY A 126 -0.75 -1.42 -19.68
C GLY A 126 -1.73 -1.08 -18.57
N VAL A 127 -2.12 -2.10 -17.84
CA VAL A 127 -3.00 -1.99 -16.67
C VAL A 127 -2.16 -1.78 -15.43
N PHE A 128 -2.41 -0.69 -14.72
CA PHE A 128 -1.78 -0.35 -13.46
C PHE A 128 -2.27 -1.28 -12.35
N GLU A 129 -1.35 -1.71 -11.49
CA GLU A 129 -1.65 -2.51 -10.32
C GLU A 129 -0.88 -1.96 -9.12
N ILE A 130 -1.60 -1.84 -8.01
CA ILE A 130 -1.06 -1.41 -6.72
C ILE A 130 -1.36 -2.51 -5.73
N LEU A 131 -0.33 -3.03 -5.07
CA LEU A 131 -0.47 -3.95 -3.95
C LEU A 131 -0.05 -3.25 -2.65
N CYS A 132 -0.77 -3.51 -1.56
CA CYS A 132 -0.39 -3.13 -0.21
C CYS A 132 0.04 -4.36 0.56
N GLU A 133 1.30 -4.39 1.03
CA GLU A 133 1.79 -5.41 1.96
C GLU A 133 1.62 -4.94 3.41
N ASP A 134 0.88 -5.71 4.19
CA ASP A 134 0.52 -5.37 5.57
C ASP A 134 1.36 -6.15 6.58
N ARG A 135 2.17 -5.42 7.36
CA ARG A 135 3.09 -5.99 8.36
C ARG A 135 2.72 -5.52 9.76
N ASP A 136 3.43 -6.01 10.77
CA ASP A 136 3.06 -5.74 12.18
C ASP A 136 3.13 -4.24 12.56
N GLN A 137 4.01 -3.46 11.91
CA GLN A 137 4.27 -2.05 12.26
C GLN A 137 4.47 -1.12 11.05
N GLU A 138 4.45 -1.65 9.84
CA GLU A 138 4.70 -0.89 8.62
C GLU A 138 3.91 -1.47 7.46
N SER A 139 3.76 -0.70 6.39
CA SER A 139 3.15 -1.13 5.15
C SER A 139 4.05 -0.80 3.97
N HIS A 140 3.93 -1.56 2.89
CA HIS A 140 4.60 -1.23 1.63
C HIS A 140 3.63 -1.23 0.46
N LEU A 141 3.61 -0.12 -0.29
CA LEU A 141 2.94 -0.04 -1.57
C LEU A 141 3.89 -0.52 -2.67
N LEU A 142 3.44 -1.49 -3.45
CA LEU A 142 4.15 -2.05 -4.59
C LEU A 142 3.37 -1.72 -5.87
N TYR A 143 4.08 -1.23 -6.87
CA TYR A 143 3.49 -0.77 -8.12
C TYR A 143 3.92 -1.64 -9.28
N PHE A 144 2.99 -1.97 -10.15
CA PHE A 144 3.22 -2.80 -11.32
C PHE A 144 2.44 -2.31 -12.53
N LEU A 145 2.93 -2.68 -13.71
CA LEU A 145 2.25 -2.52 -14.98
C LEU A 145 2.08 -3.89 -15.62
N LYS A 146 0.83 -4.33 -15.79
CA LYS A 146 0.48 -5.51 -16.59
C LYS A 146 0.37 -5.07 -18.06
N ALA A 147 1.44 -5.29 -18.83
CA ALA A 147 1.46 -5.11 -20.27
C ALA A 147 1.13 -6.43 -20.97
N ASP A 148 0.89 -6.42 -22.29
CA ASP A 148 0.38 -7.56 -23.07
C ASP A 148 1.06 -8.92 -22.79
N ARG A 149 2.38 -8.93 -22.58
CA ARG A 149 3.18 -10.17 -22.43
C ARG A 149 4.01 -10.24 -21.17
N GLU A 150 3.91 -9.23 -20.30
CA GLU A 150 4.76 -9.14 -19.12
C GLU A 150 4.15 -8.26 -18.03
N ARG A 151 4.58 -8.54 -16.80
CA ARG A 151 4.30 -7.70 -15.65
C ARG A 151 5.59 -7.01 -15.22
N LEU A 152 5.62 -5.69 -15.32
CA LEU A 152 6.77 -4.87 -14.98
C LEU A 152 6.60 -4.29 -13.57
N SER A 153 7.64 -4.33 -12.75
CA SER A 153 7.67 -3.56 -11.50
C SER A 153 7.92 -2.09 -11.81
N LEU A 154 7.17 -1.19 -11.19
CA LEU A 154 7.34 0.25 -11.31
C LEU A 154 8.04 0.76 -10.04
N ARG A 155 9.11 1.52 -10.21
CA ARG A 155 9.90 2.12 -9.14
C ARG A 155 9.96 3.63 -9.35
N PHE A 156 9.27 4.37 -8.50
CA PHE A 156 9.23 5.83 -8.53
C PHE A 156 10.35 6.40 -7.67
N ALA A 157 11.10 7.38 -8.19
CA ALA A 157 12.12 8.07 -7.43
C ALA A 157 11.51 8.97 -6.35
N VAL A 158 10.41 9.65 -6.69
CA VAL A 158 9.58 10.44 -5.77
C VAL A 158 8.11 10.29 -6.16
N ASP A 159 7.21 10.56 -5.20
CA ASP A 159 5.78 10.81 -5.44
C ASP A 159 5.10 9.86 -6.45
N PRO A 160 4.84 8.59 -6.09
CA PRO A 160 4.03 7.70 -6.92
C PRO A 160 2.62 8.28 -7.15
N PRO A 161 1.89 7.84 -8.20
CA PRO A 161 0.56 8.38 -8.48
C PRO A 161 -0.43 8.06 -7.34
N THR A 162 -1.07 9.10 -6.81
CA THR A 162 -1.91 9.04 -5.59
C THR A 162 -3.41 8.91 -5.85
N GLN A 163 -3.83 9.05 -7.10
CA GLN A 163 -5.24 9.10 -7.53
C GLN A 163 -5.66 7.89 -8.36
N LEU A 164 -4.72 6.99 -8.64
CA LEU A 164 -4.98 5.80 -9.44
C LEU A 164 -5.26 4.59 -8.54
N GLN A 165 -6.04 3.65 -9.07
CA GLN A 165 -6.31 2.37 -8.45
C GLN A 165 -5.86 1.24 -9.39
N THR A 166 -5.79 0.03 -8.86
CA THR A 166 -5.61 -1.18 -9.65
C THR A 166 -6.71 -1.29 -10.69
N GLY A 167 -6.33 -1.57 -11.95
CA GLY A 167 -7.25 -1.66 -13.08
C GLY A 167 -7.23 -0.43 -14.01
N SER A 168 -6.65 0.70 -13.59
CA SER A 168 -6.52 1.87 -14.46
C SER A 168 -5.60 1.56 -15.64
N GLN A 169 -5.95 2.03 -16.84
CA GLN A 169 -5.06 1.97 -18.00
C GLN A 169 -4.17 3.21 -18.02
N ILE A 170 -2.86 2.98 -18.12
CA ILE A 170 -1.87 4.05 -18.10
C ILE A 170 -0.83 3.84 -19.21
N ARG A 171 -0.22 4.93 -19.63
CA ARG A 171 1.06 4.93 -20.34
C ARG A 171 2.13 5.45 -19.40
N VAL A 172 3.22 4.70 -19.26
CA VAL A 172 4.38 5.11 -18.47
C VAL A 172 5.58 5.38 -19.35
N LYS A 173 6.42 6.34 -18.97
CA LYS A 173 7.71 6.61 -19.59
C LYS A 173 8.80 6.47 -18.53
N GLY A 174 9.79 5.63 -18.77
CA GLY A 174 10.81 5.37 -17.76
C GLY A 174 12.04 4.67 -18.28
N LEU A 175 12.98 4.42 -17.38
CA LEU A 175 14.20 3.67 -17.64
C LEU A 175 13.95 2.18 -17.35
N ARG A 176 14.00 1.36 -18.39
CA ARG A 176 13.82 -0.09 -18.30
C ARG A 176 15.13 -0.78 -17.96
N VAL A 177 15.12 -1.54 -16.86
CA VAL A 177 16.19 -2.45 -16.44
C VAL A 177 15.56 -3.80 -16.15
N GLN A 178 15.83 -4.79 -16.99
CA GLN A 178 15.19 -6.11 -16.91
C GLN A 178 13.65 -5.99 -16.90
N GLN A 179 12.98 -6.48 -15.86
CA GLN A 179 11.52 -6.42 -15.64
C GLN A 179 11.10 -5.23 -14.74
N THR A 180 11.95 -4.22 -14.58
CA THR A 180 11.65 -3.01 -13.80
C THR A 180 11.69 -1.78 -14.68
N LEU A 181 10.70 -0.91 -14.53
CA LEU A 181 10.73 0.46 -15.03
C LEU A 181 10.98 1.41 -13.87
N VAL A 182 11.98 2.27 -14.03
CA VAL A 182 12.31 3.34 -13.09
C VAL A 182 11.73 4.64 -13.62
N LEU A 183 10.98 5.35 -12.79
CA LEU A 183 10.29 6.59 -13.13
C LEU A 183 10.74 7.69 -12.17
N GLU A 184 10.78 8.94 -12.62
CA GLU A 184 11.04 10.09 -11.75
C GLU A 184 9.86 10.29 -10.79
N SER A 185 8.65 10.46 -11.33
CA SER A 185 7.45 10.66 -10.51
C SER A 185 6.16 10.21 -11.18
N GLY A 186 5.11 10.03 -10.37
CA GLY A 186 3.76 9.78 -10.86
C GLY A 186 3.14 10.95 -11.62
N GLY A 187 3.57 12.19 -11.37
CA GLY A 187 3.02 13.38 -12.03
C GLY A 187 3.62 13.68 -13.40
N THR A 188 4.85 13.24 -13.66
CA THR A 188 5.60 13.53 -14.89
C THR A 188 5.58 12.37 -15.87
N ASP A 189 5.70 11.14 -15.36
CA ASP A 189 6.00 9.96 -16.17
C ASP A 189 4.80 9.04 -16.39
N VAL A 190 3.67 9.31 -15.72
CA VAL A 190 2.45 8.52 -15.82
C VAL A 190 1.36 9.34 -16.50
N GLU A 191 0.96 8.89 -17.68
CA GLU A 191 -0.21 9.41 -18.39
C GLU A 191 -1.39 8.48 -18.11
N THR A 192 -2.46 9.02 -17.55
CA THR A 192 -3.70 8.26 -17.30
C THR A 192 -4.51 8.21 -18.59
N LEU A 193 -4.75 7.00 -19.11
CA LEU A 193 -5.56 6.78 -20.31
C LEU A 193 -7.03 6.49 -19.93
N LEU A 194 -7.22 5.66 -18.90
CA LEU A 194 -8.52 5.32 -18.34
C LEU A 194 -8.41 5.04 -16.86
N THR A 195 -9.26 5.67 -16.04
CA THR A 195 -9.32 5.40 -14.60
C THR A 195 -10.23 4.21 -14.32
N ALA A 196 -9.81 3.30 -13.44
CA ALA A 196 -10.67 2.24 -12.91
C ALA A 196 -11.84 2.84 -12.12
N LEU A 197 -13.03 2.27 -12.29
CA LEU A 197 -14.19 2.63 -11.48
C LEU A 197 -14.20 1.81 -10.19
N PRO A 198 -14.40 2.45 -9.03
CA PRO A 198 -14.51 1.74 -7.77
C PRO A 198 -15.84 0.96 -7.71
N LYS A 199 -15.80 -0.32 -7.33
CA LYS A 199 -16.99 -1.11 -6.98
C LYS A 199 -17.12 -1.18 -5.47
N THR A 200 -17.94 -0.30 -4.90
CA THR A 200 -18.06 -0.11 -3.45
C THR A 200 -19.47 -0.34 -2.91
N ALA A 201 -20.44 -0.66 -3.77
CA ALA A 201 -21.83 -0.88 -3.38
C ALA A 201 -22.43 -2.09 -4.09
N GLY A 202 -23.55 -2.57 -3.57
CA GLY A 202 -24.26 -3.77 -3.99
C GLY A 202 -23.55 -5.06 -3.54
N GLU A 203 -24.06 -6.16 -4.09
CA GLU A 203 -23.50 -7.48 -3.90
C GLU A 203 -22.08 -7.59 -4.45
N GLN A 204 -21.16 -8.07 -3.62
CA GLN A 204 -19.79 -8.36 -4.01
C GLN A 204 -19.56 -9.88 -4.07
N ARG A 205 -19.58 -10.43 -5.28
CA ARG A 205 -19.33 -11.86 -5.55
C ARG A 205 -17.87 -12.20 -5.23
N THR A 206 -17.65 -12.95 -4.16
CA THR A 206 -16.34 -13.17 -3.55
C THR A 206 -16.01 -14.66 -3.48
N LEU A 207 -14.90 -15.05 -4.12
CA LEU A 207 -14.38 -16.41 -4.12
C LEU A 207 -13.22 -16.51 -3.12
N VAL A 208 -13.34 -17.41 -2.14
CA VAL A 208 -12.25 -17.77 -1.25
C VAL A 208 -11.63 -19.09 -1.71
N ILE A 209 -10.32 -19.09 -1.96
CA ILE A 209 -9.58 -20.28 -2.36
C ILE A 209 -8.56 -20.63 -1.27
N LEU A 210 -8.75 -21.78 -0.65
CA LEU A 210 -7.89 -22.30 0.40
C LEU A 210 -6.78 -23.16 -0.22
N VAL A 211 -5.51 -22.82 0.05
CA VAL A 211 -4.37 -23.56 -0.49
C VAL A 211 -3.31 -23.88 0.57
N ASN A 212 -2.75 -25.08 0.51
CA ASN A 212 -1.59 -25.47 1.30
C ASN A 212 -0.40 -25.81 0.40
N PHE A 213 0.78 -25.93 0.99
CA PHE A 213 2.04 -26.02 0.25
C PHE A 213 2.49 -27.46 0.05
N GLN A 214 3.19 -27.77 -1.05
CA GLN A 214 3.64 -29.14 -1.35
C GLN A 214 4.54 -29.76 -0.27
N ASN A 215 5.31 -28.94 0.46
CA ASN A 215 6.15 -29.39 1.58
C ASN A 215 5.38 -29.53 2.90
N LYS A 216 4.12 -29.09 2.93
CA LYS A 216 3.22 -29.12 4.08
C LYS A 216 1.76 -29.39 3.65
N PRO A 217 1.49 -30.52 2.97
CA PRO A 217 0.21 -30.77 2.29
C PRO A 217 -0.99 -30.98 3.23
N ASN A 218 -0.73 -31.18 4.53
CA ASN A 218 -1.77 -31.40 5.55
C ASN A 218 -1.93 -30.19 6.50
N GLU A 219 -1.22 -29.08 6.29
CA GLU A 219 -1.36 -27.91 7.14
C GLU A 219 -2.62 -27.14 6.73
N GLN A 220 -3.66 -27.21 7.56
CA GLN A 220 -4.97 -26.62 7.34
C GLN A 220 -5.42 -25.95 8.65
N PRO A 221 -4.99 -24.70 8.93
CA PRO A 221 -5.16 -24.07 10.24
C PRO A 221 -6.60 -23.67 10.59
N TYR A 222 -7.53 -23.75 9.63
CA TYR A 222 -8.95 -23.47 9.80
C TYR A 222 -9.78 -24.37 8.87
N THR A 223 -11.02 -24.64 9.26
CA THR A 223 -11.97 -25.39 8.44
C THR A 223 -12.64 -24.49 7.41
N ILE A 224 -13.29 -25.09 6.40
CA ILE A 224 -14.10 -24.33 5.43
C ILE A 224 -15.25 -23.60 6.12
N ASP A 225 -15.84 -24.21 7.15
CA ASP A 225 -16.96 -23.60 7.88
C ASP A 225 -16.50 -22.41 8.74
N ASP A 226 -15.30 -22.48 9.33
CA ASP A 226 -14.70 -21.32 10.01
C ASP A 226 -14.49 -20.16 9.02
N VAL A 227 -13.96 -20.46 7.83
CA VAL A 227 -13.74 -19.47 6.76
C VAL A 227 -15.07 -18.86 6.30
N ARG A 228 -16.10 -19.68 6.08
CA ARG A 228 -17.45 -19.20 5.74
C ARG A 228 -17.99 -18.27 6.82
N SER A 229 -17.88 -18.68 8.10
CA SER A 229 -18.36 -17.87 9.22
C SER A 229 -17.62 -16.54 9.32
N VAL A 230 -16.31 -16.50 9.08
CA VAL A 230 -15.55 -15.24 9.11
C VAL A 230 -15.87 -14.35 7.90
N MET A 231 -15.98 -14.91 6.70
CA MET A 231 -16.22 -14.13 5.48
C MET A 231 -17.66 -13.64 5.35
N PHE A 232 -18.61 -14.56 5.42
CA PHE A 232 -19.97 -14.30 4.97
C PHE A 232 -20.93 -14.01 6.12
N ASN A 233 -20.49 -14.20 7.37
CA ASN A 233 -21.16 -13.63 8.54
C ASN A 233 -20.37 -12.41 9.02
N ALA A 234 -19.27 -12.61 9.77
CA ALA A 234 -18.61 -11.50 10.46
C ALA A 234 -18.14 -10.36 9.53
N THR A 235 -17.45 -10.68 8.42
CA THR A 235 -16.95 -9.67 7.49
C THR A 235 -18.06 -9.07 6.63
N SER A 236 -19.03 -9.88 6.17
CA SER A 236 -20.18 -9.34 5.43
C SER A 236 -21.06 -8.45 6.31
N ASP A 237 -21.30 -8.82 7.57
CA ASP A 237 -22.06 -8.02 8.54
C ASP A 237 -21.33 -6.70 8.83
N PHE A 238 -20.00 -6.73 8.97
CA PHE A 238 -19.18 -5.53 9.07
C PHE A 238 -19.38 -4.58 7.89
N TYR A 239 -19.32 -5.10 6.66
CA TYR A 239 -19.54 -4.28 5.48
C TYR A 239 -20.97 -3.76 5.37
N ARG A 240 -21.98 -4.57 5.69
CA ARG A 240 -23.38 -4.12 5.71
C ARG A 240 -23.58 -2.97 6.70
N GLU A 241 -23.14 -3.15 7.94
CA GLU A 241 -23.30 -2.14 8.99
C GLU A 241 -22.50 -0.88 8.68
N SER A 242 -21.20 -1.02 8.37
CA SER A 242 -20.30 0.11 8.10
C SER A 242 -20.72 0.90 6.85
N SER A 243 -21.35 0.26 5.87
CA SER A 243 -21.81 0.91 4.63
C SER A 243 -23.24 1.43 4.69
N TYR A 244 -23.98 1.26 5.80
CA TYR A 244 -25.43 1.55 5.87
C TYR A 244 -26.22 0.74 4.82
N ASP A 245 -26.02 -0.57 4.84
CA ASP A 245 -26.63 -1.58 3.95
C ASP A 245 -26.31 -1.41 2.45
N GLN A 246 -25.33 -0.57 2.10
CA GLN A 246 -24.97 -0.35 0.70
C GLN A 246 -24.13 -1.49 0.11
N MET A 247 -23.39 -2.26 0.91
CA MET A 247 -22.49 -3.31 0.44
C MET A 247 -22.58 -4.59 1.29
N TRP A 248 -22.50 -5.73 0.62
CA TRP A 248 -22.37 -7.03 1.27
C TRP A 248 -21.57 -8.02 0.43
N LEU A 249 -21.07 -9.07 1.07
CA LEU A 249 -20.33 -10.14 0.39
C LEU A 249 -21.29 -11.30 0.07
N ASN A 250 -21.11 -11.95 -1.08
CA ASN A 250 -21.78 -13.20 -1.42
C ASN A 250 -20.79 -14.25 -1.93
N GLU A 251 -21.16 -15.52 -1.78
CA GLU A 251 -20.25 -16.64 -1.54
C GLU A 251 -19.73 -17.38 -2.78
N ASP A 252 -18.49 -17.87 -2.67
CA ASP A 252 -18.17 -19.32 -2.60
C ASP A 252 -16.81 -19.58 -1.89
N VAL A 253 -16.64 -20.74 -1.21
CA VAL A 253 -15.35 -21.18 -0.60
C VAL A 253 -14.94 -22.54 -1.17
N TYR A 254 -13.71 -22.63 -1.69
CA TYR A 254 -13.15 -23.85 -2.28
C TYR A 254 -11.76 -24.18 -1.72
N GLY A 255 -11.38 -25.45 -1.83
CA GLY A 255 -10.14 -26.00 -1.28
C GLY A 255 -10.40 -26.92 -0.08
N TRP A 256 -9.39 -27.36 0.66
CA TRP A 256 -7.96 -27.08 0.51
C TRP A 256 -7.35 -27.71 -0.74
N TYR A 257 -6.59 -26.94 -1.51
CA TYR A 257 -5.77 -27.45 -2.62
C TYR A 257 -4.28 -27.43 -2.27
N THR A 258 -3.56 -28.51 -2.54
CA THR A 258 -2.09 -28.51 -2.43
C THR A 258 -1.47 -27.95 -3.69
N ILE A 259 -0.81 -26.79 -3.57
CA ILE A 259 -0.15 -26.12 -4.70
C ILE A 259 1.33 -26.51 -4.79
N SER A 260 1.87 -26.49 -6.02
CA SER A 260 3.27 -26.82 -6.33
C SER A 260 4.25 -25.69 -5.95
N LEU A 261 4.15 -25.20 -4.72
CA LEU A 261 4.99 -24.17 -4.13
C LEU A 261 5.36 -24.59 -2.71
N ASN A 262 6.60 -24.33 -2.30
CA ASN A 262 7.04 -24.56 -0.91
C ASN A 262 6.68 -23.36 -0.04
N SER A 263 6.33 -23.61 1.23
CA SER A 263 6.09 -22.55 2.23
C SER A 263 7.32 -21.67 2.53
N THR A 264 8.49 -22.03 2.00
CA THR A 264 9.75 -21.27 2.10
C THR A 264 9.92 -20.24 0.98
N VAL A 265 8.93 -20.07 0.11
CA VAL A 265 8.93 -19.09 -0.99
C VAL A 265 7.82 -18.08 -0.74
N CYS A 266 8.15 -16.79 -0.79
CA CYS A 266 7.18 -15.71 -0.76
C CYS A 266 6.95 -15.20 -2.19
N ASP A 267 5.89 -15.69 -2.83
CA ASP A 267 5.50 -15.29 -4.18
C ASP A 267 3.97 -15.27 -4.29
N PRO A 268 3.33 -14.13 -3.99
CA PRO A 268 1.87 -14.02 -4.00
C PRO A 268 1.28 -14.22 -5.40
N VAL A 269 2.00 -13.83 -6.47
CA VAL A 269 1.54 -14.00 -7.86
C VAL A 269 1.45 -15.48 -8.21
N THR A 270 2.47 -16.26 -7.86
CA THR A 270 2.46 -17.71 -8.09
C THR A 270 1.42 -18.41 -7.21
N ILE A 271 1.23 -17.97 -5.96
CA ILE A 271 0.17 -18.50 -5.08
C ILE A 271 -1.21 -18.30 -5.73
N ALA A 272 -1.53 -17.08 -6.16
CA ALA A 272 -2.80 -16.77 -6.82
C ALA A 272 -3.00 -17.59 -8.09
N THR A 273 -1.96 -17.65 -8.94
CA THR A 273 -1.98 -18.43 -10.19
C THR A 273 -2.29 -19.90 -9.95
N TYR A 274 -1.63 -20.53 -8.97
CA TYR A 274 -1.87 -21.94 -8.65
C TYR A 274 -3.20 -22.18 -7.95
N ALA A 275 -3.63 -21.26 -7.08
CA ALA A 275 -4.93 -21.33 -6.43
C ALA A 275 -6.08 -21.26 -7.44
N GLN A 276 -6.06 -20.27 -8.34
CA GLN A 276 -7.03 -20.13 -9.43
C GLN A 276 -7.01 -21.36 -10.35
N SER A 277 -5.84 -21.84 -10.75
CA SER A 277 -5.72 -23.04 -11.59
C SER A 277 -6.33 -24.28 -10.93
N ALA A 278 -6.11 -24.47 -9.62
CA ALA A 278 -6.69 -25.57 -8.86
C ALA A 278 -8.22 -25.44 -8.73
N ALA A 279 -8.73 -24.23 -8.53
CA ALA A 279 -10.17 -23.97 -8.50
C ALA A 279 -10.83 -24.25 -9.87
N ILE A 280 -10.21 -23.80 -10.98
CA ILE A 280 -10.68 -24.12 -12.34
C ILE A 280 -10.69 -25.63 -12.57
N ALA A 281 -9.64 -26.34 -12.17
CA ALA A 281 -9.57 -27.79 -12.29
C ALA A 281 -10.65 -28.53 -11.47
N ALA A 282 -11.14 -27.91 -10.39
CA ALA A 282 -12.26 -28.37 -9.60
C ALA A 282 -13.65 -27.95 -10.15
N GLY A 283 -13.69 -27.25 -11.29
CA GLY A 283 -14.92 -26.83 -11.97
C GLY A 283 -15.45 -25.45 -11.59
N VAL A 284 -14.67 -24.63 -10.90
CA VAL A 284 -15.07 -23.26 -10.54
C VAL A 284 -14.96 -22.33 -11.75
N ASP A 285 -16.05 -21.65 -12.10
CA ASP A 285 -16.04 -20.55 -13.07
C ASP A 285 -15.60 -19.25 -12.39
N LEU A 286 -14.33 -18.88 -12.59
CA LEU A 286 -13.78 -17.66 -12.01
C LEU A 286 -14.49 -16.38 -12.50
N SER A 287 -15.06 -16.39 -13.71
CA SER A 287 -15.73 -15.20 -14.27
C SER A 287 -16.99 -14.78 -13.51
N ALA A 288 -17.51 -15.65 -12.64
CA ALA A 288 -18.66 -15.38 -11.78
C ALA A 288 -18.34 -14.54 -10.53
N TYR A 289 -17.06 -14.19 -10.31
CA TYR A 289 -16.60 -13.46 -9.14
C TYR A 289 -15.79 -12.22 -9.53
N THR A 290 -15.91 -11.20 -8.69
CA THR A 290 -15.19 -9.93 -8.83
C THR A 290 -14.18 -9.71 -7.71
N ARG A 291 -14.05 -10.66 -6.79
CA ARG A 291 -13.10 -10.61 -5.67
C ARG A 291 -12.54 -11.99 -5.40
N TYR A 292 -11.22 -12.09 -5.34
CA TYR A 292 -10.50 -13.32 -5.01
C TYR A 292 -9.77 -13.18 -3.68
N VAL A 293 -9.99 -14.13 -2.78
CA VAL A 293 -9.28 -14.22 -1.50
C VAL A 293 -8.53 -15.54 -1.45
N TYR A 294 -7.20 -15.49 -1.43
CA TYR A 294 -6.35 -16.66 -1.27
C TYR A 294 -5.91 -16.78 0.17
N ALA A 295 -6.29 -17.87 0.84
CA ALA A 295 -5.96 -18.07 2.24
C ALA A 295 -5.10 -19.33 2.40
N PHE A 296 -3.99 -19.19 3.12
CA PHE A 296 -3.00 -20.25 3.26
C PHE A 296 -2.34 -20.25 4.65
N PRO A 297 -1.73 -21.38 5.07
CA PRO A 297 -0.96 -21.44 6.31
C PRO A 297 0.24 -20.50 6.26
N LYS A 298 0.76 -20.08 7.42
CA LYS A 298 1.86 -19.11 7.46
C LYS A 298 3.07 -19.59 6.64
N ASN A 299 3.51 -18.78 5.68
CA ASN A 299 4.71 -19.01 4.88
C ASN A 299 5.85 -18.04 5.26
N THR A 300 6.90 -17.97 4.44
CA THR A 300 8.05 -17.08 4.70
C THR A 300 7.80 -15.59 4.44
N CYS A 301 6.64 -15.20 3.90
CA CYS A 301 6.30 -13.79 3.73
C CYS A 301 6.25 -13.09 5.11
N SER A 302 6.78 -11.87 5.18
CA SER A 302 6.84 -11.08 6.42
C SER A 302 5.54 -10.36 6.74
N TRP A 303 4.63 -10.25 5.77
CA TRP A 303 3.31 -9.65 5.89
C TRP A 303 2.28 -10.67 6.37
N TRP A 304 1.24 -10.20 7.04
CA TRP A 304 0.08 -11.01 7.48
C TRP A 304 -1.08 -10.91 6.48
N GLY A 305 -1.16 -9.81 5.74
CA GLY A 305 -2.11 -9.57 4.68
C GLY A 305 -1.44 -8.89 3.48
N LEU A 306 -2.05 -9.07 2.32
CA LEU A 306 -1.66 -8.38 1.09
C LEU A 306 -2.93 -8.21 0.24
N ALA A 307 -3.11 -7.04 -0.34
CA ALA A 307 -4.29 -6.78 -1.17
C ALA A 307 -4.00 -5.82 -2.31
N THR A 308 -4.76 -5.95 -3.41
CA THR A 308 -4.83 -4.89 -4.42
C THR A 308 -5.53 -3.66 -3.84
N ILE A 309 -5.03 -2.46 -4.16
CA ILE A 309 -5.75 -1.21 -3.88
C ILE A 309 -6.74 -0.97 -5.02
N GLY A 310 -8.03 -1.18 -4.73
CA GLY A 310 -9.08 -1.28 -5.74
C GLY A 310 -8.97 -2.55 -6.59
N GLY A 311 -9.53 -2.51 -7.79
CA GLY A 311 -9.55 -3.61 -8.75
C GLY A 311 -10.91 -4.25 -8.94
N ASP A 312 -11.18 -4.70 -10.16
CA ASP A 312 -12.37 -5.46 -10.55
C ASP A 312 -12.00 -6.41 -11.72
N PRO A 313 -11.57 -7.65 -11.43
CA PRO A 313 -11.55 -8.27 -10.11
C PRO A 313 -10.44 -7.72 -9.18
N SER A 314 -10.70 -7.75 -7.87
CA SER A 314 -9.71 -7.47 -6.82
C SER A 314 -9.11 -8.75 -6.25
N GLU A 315 -7.91 -8.67 -5.65
CA GLU A 315 -7.21 -9.82 -5.07
C GLU A 315 -6.70 -9.54 -3.65
N THR A 316 -6.80 -10.55 -2.78
CA THR A 316 -6.35 -10.53 -1.38
C THR A 316 -5.65 -11.84 -1.02
N TRP A 317 -4.55 -11.77 -0.26
CA TRP A 317 -3.80 -12.90 0.24
C TRP A 317 -3.75 -12.85 1.78
N ILE A 318 -4.23 -13.92 2.42
CA ILE A 318 -4.26 -14.04 3.88
C ILE A 318 -3.18 -15.03 4.32
N ASN A 319 -2.13 -14.53 4.99
CA ASN A 319 -0.99 -15.32 5.44
C ASN A 319 -1.18 -15.74 6.91
N GLY A 320 -1.76 -16.93 7.12
CA GLY A 320 -1.92 -17.52 8.44
C GLY A 320 -3.27 -17.22 9.10
N LYS A 321 -3.43 -16.08 9.79
CA LYS A 321 -4.64 -15.84 10.61
C LYS A 321 -5.82 -15.36 9.77
N PHE A 322 -6.88 -16.16 9.72
CA PHE A 322 -8.12 -15.82 9.01
C PHE A 322 -9.19 -15.34 10.01
N GLN A 323 -9.28 -14.02 10.22
CA GLN A 323 -10.18 -13.39 11.18
C GLN A 323 -10.64 -12.02 10.67
N LEU A 324 -11.78 -11.52 11.15
CA LEU A 324 -12.40 -10.26 10.71
C LEU A 324 -11.39 -9.11 10.60
N LYS A 325 -10.58 -8.87 11.64
CA LYS A 325 -9.62 -7.77 11.64
C LYS A 325 -8.68 -7.79 10.43
N VAL A 326 -8.23 -8.98 10.04
CA VAL A 326 -7.30 -9.15 8.92
C VAL A 326 -8.09 -9.09 7.61
N VAL A 327 -9.12 -9.91 7.47
CA VAL A 327 -9.82 -10.03 6.19
C VAL A 327 -10.61 -8.78 5.83
N GLY A 328 -11.31 -8.17 6.79
CA GLY A 328 -12.01 -6.90 6.59
C GLY A 328 -11.07 -5.73 6.31
N HIS A 329 -9.84 -5.76 6.82
CA HIS A 329 -8.80 -4.78 6.48
C HIS A 329 -8.34 -4.93 5.02
N GLU A 330 -7.94 -6.14 4.63
CA GLU A 330 -7.50 -6.42 3.26
C GLU A 330 -8.58 -6.16 2.21
N LEU A 331 -9.83 -6.49 2.54
CA LEU A 331 -10.95 -6.17 1.65
C LEU A 331 -11.23 -4.66 1.60
N GLY A 332 -10.87 -3.89 2.63
CA GLY A 332 -10.88 -2.43 2.59
C GLY A 332 -9.95 -1.90 1.50
N HIS A 333 -8.73 -2.45 1.39
CA HIS A 333 -7.83 -2.13 0.28
C HIS A 333 -8.44 -2.45 -1.08
N ASN A 334 -9.10 -3.60 -1.22
CA ASN A 334 -9.80 -3.97 -2.46
C ASN A 334 -10.94 -2.99 -2.85
N LEU A 335 -11.37 -2.09 -1.96
CA LEU A 335 -12.29 -1.00 -2.24
C LEU A 335 -11.60 0.33 -2.61
N GLY A 336 -10.27 0.37 -2.57
CA GLY A 336 -9.46 1.55 -2.85
C GLY A 336 -9.05 2.34 -1.60
N LEU A 337 -9.20 1.75 -0.41
CA LEU A 337 -8.80 2.36 0.85
C LEU A 337 -7.30 2.18 1.14
N TYR A 338 -6.78 3.09 1.95
CA TYR A 338 -5.41 3.05 2.49
C TYR A 338 -5.50 3.00 4.02
N HIS A 339 -4.36 2.88 4.70
CA HIS A 339 -4.35 2.82 6.16
C HIS A 339 -4.88 4.09 6.81
N SER A 340 -5.62 3.89 7.90
CA SER A 340 -5.98 4.94 8.83
C SER A 340 -4.84 5.12 9.82
N ARG A 341 -4.23 6.30 9.81
CA ARG A 341 -3.04 6.64 10.59
C ARG A 341 -3.43 7.55 11.75
N ALA A 342 -2.48 7.84 12.62
CA ALA A 342 -2.60 8.95 13.55
C ALA A 342 -1.54 10.01 13.27
N LEU A 343 -1.92 11.27 13.45
CA LEU A 343 -0.99 12.40 13.45
C LEU A 343 -0.76 12.85 14.90
N ALA A 344 0.36 12.44 15.47
CA ALA A 344 0.75 12.82 16.82
C ALA A 344 1.64 14.06 16.77
N CYS A 345 1.08 15.20 17.17
CA CYS A 345 1.79 16.45 17.35
C CYS A 345 1.90 16.71 18.86
N SER A 346 3.07 17.09 19.37
CA SER A 346 3.23 17.37 20.81
C SER A 346 3.93 18.72 20.99
N PRO A 347 3.44 19.60 21.87
CA PRO A 347 2.35 19.41 22.86
C PRO A 347 0.95 19.88 22.40
N MET A 348 0.67 19.91 21.09
CA MET A 348 -0.57 20.45 20.51
C MET A 348 -1.18 19.46 19.51
N PRO A 349 -2.52 19.40 19.30
CA PRO A 349 -3.13 18.44 18.37
C PRO A 349 -2.69 18.59 16.90
N ILE A 350 -2.22 19.79 16.53
CA ILE A 350 -1.66 20.10 15.22
C ILE A 350 -0.42 20.99 15.39
N GLY A 351 0.56 20.86 14.51
CA GLY A 351 1.74 21.73 14.50
C GLY A 351 2.71 21.40 13.37
N ASP A 352 3.88 22.04 13.41
CA ASP A 352 4.95 21.82 12.41
C ASP A 352 5.84 20.62 12.77
N ARG A 353 5.71 20.09 13.98
CA ARG A 353 6.46 18.93 14.49
C ARG A 353 5.49 17.82 14.85
N CYS A 354 5.17 17.01 13.86
CA CYS A 354 4.26 15.90 14.01
C CYS A 354 4.92 14.60 13.55
N THR A 355 4.53 13.51 14.19
CA THR A 355 4.89 12.16 13.77
C THR A 355 3.64 11.51 13.20
N LEU A 356 3.74 11.04 11.95
CA LEU A 356 2.75 10.15 11.38
C LEU A 356 2.99 8.75 11.90
N ILE A 357 1.95 8.14 12.46
CA ILE A 357 2.00 6.79 13.03
C ILE A 357 1.17 5.90 12.12
N GLU A 358 1.86 5.01 11.40
CA GLU A 358 1.22 4.00 10.56
C GLU A 358 0.30 3.09 11.40
N TYR A 359 -0.91 2.82 10.89
CA TYR A 359 -2.00 2.16 11.63
C TYR A 359 -2.37 2.85 12.95
N GLY A 360 -2.05 4.14 13.09
CA GLY A 360 -2.19 4.88 14.33
C GLY A 360 -3.63 5.13 14.76
N ASP A 361 -4.59 5.06 13.84
CA ASP A 361 -6.00 5.18 14.14
C ASP A 361 -6.48 3.95 14.93
N THR A 362 -6.82 4.15 16.19
CA THR A 362 -7.25 3.05 17.07
C THR A 362 -8.71 2.68 16.91
N LEU A 363 -9.48 3.43 16.11
CA LEU A 363 -10.94 3.34 16.01
C LEU A 363 -11.42 2.70 14.68
N ASP A 364 -10.52 2.58 13.72
CA ASP A 364 -10.83 2.15 12.35
C ASP A 364 -10.20 0.78 12.03
N ILE A 365 -10.92 -0.09 11.33
CA ILE A 365 -10.38 -1.36 10.85
C ILE A 365 -9.17 -1.19 9.92
N MET A 366 -9.03 -0.08 9.20
CA MET A 366 -7.84 0.29 8.41
C MET A 366 -6.68 0.82 9.28
N GLY A 367 -6.90 1.01 10.58
CA GLY A 367 -5.88 1.30 11.58
C GLY A 367 -5.62 0.09 12.48
N ASN A 368 -5.27 0.29 13.75
CA ASN A 368 -5.00 -0.78 14.72
C ASN A 368 -5.20 -0.26 16.16
N PRO A 369 -5.87 -0.99 17.08
CA PRO A 369 -6.19 -2.42 17.01
C PRO A 369 -7.65 -2.80 16.74
N SER A 370 -8.55 -1.85 16.65
CA SER A 370 -9.99 -2.16 16.56
C SER A 370 -10.39 -2.73 15.19
N SER A 371 -11.58 -3.33 15.15
CA SER A 371 -12.31 -3.68 13.91
C SER A 371 -13.52 -2.76 13.74
N GLY A 372 -13.38 -1.50 14.16
CA GLY A 372 -14.45 -0.50 14.11
C GLY A 372 -14.73 0.00 12.71
N HIS A 373 -15.78 0.82 12.59
CA HIS A 373 -16.18 1.47 11.34
C HIS A 373 -15.01 2.22 10.69
N PHE A 374 -15.01 2.24 9.35
CA PHE A 374 -14.17 3.17 8.59
C PHE A 374 -14.49 4.61 9.00
N ASN A 375 -13.47 5.46 9.14
CA ASN A 375 -13.69 6.87 9.42
C ASN A 375 -14.34 7.61 8.23
N ALA A 376 -14.81 8.82 8.48
CA ALA A 376 -15.63 9.58 7.57
C ALA A 376 -14.94 9.92 6.26
N PHE A 377 -13.64 10.21 6.27
CA PHE A 377 -12.88 10.44 5.04
C PHE A 377 -12.89 9.19 4.16
N GLN A 378 -12.70 8.02 4.76
CA GLN A 378 -12.72 6.75 4.04
C GLN A 378 -14.13 6.44 3.51
N LYS A 379 -15.18 6.56 4.34
CA LYS A 379 -16.56 6.32 3.90
C LYS A 379 -17.03 7.29 2.83
N GLU A 380 -16.64 8.57 2.89
CA GLU A 380 -16.94 9.53 1.82
C GLU A 380 -16.28 9.11 0.49
N ARG A 381 -15.01 8.65 0.51
CA ARG A 381 -14.33 8.14 -0.68
C ARG A 381 -15.02 6.92 -1.29
N LEU A 382 -15.68 6.10 -0.48
CA LEU A 382 -16.44 4.93 -0.92
C LEU A 382 -17.85 5.26 -1.43
N GLY A 383 -18.34 6.49 -1.20
CA GLY A 383 -19.72 6.86 -1.43
C GLY A 383 -20.70 6.31 -0.39
N TRP A 384 -20.22 5.93 0.80
CA TRP A 384 -21.06 5.44 1.91
C TRP A 384 -21.54 6.55 2.85
N LEU A 385 -21.26 7.79 2.47
CA LEU A 385 -21.77 9.00 3.11
C LEU A 385 -22.11 10.02 2.01
N ASN A 386 -22.98 10.97 2.35
CA ASN A 386 -23.32 12.11 1.50
C ASN A 386 -24.04 11.76 0.18
N ASP A 387 -24.89 10.73 0.19
CA ASP A 387 -25.84 10.40 -0.88
C ASP A 387 -27.26 10.23 -0.28
N SER A 388 -28.28 10.20 -1.11
CA SER A 388 -29.71 10.05 -0.81
C SER A 388 -30.09 8.85 0.08
N HIS A 389 -29.32 7.77 0.08
CA HIS A 389 -29.62 6.52 0.81
C HIS A 389 -28.68 6.28 2.00
N VAL A 390 -27.75 7.19 2.25
CA VAL A 390 -26.75 7.08 3.33
C VAL A 390 -26.73 8.39 4.14
N PRO A 391 -26.15 8.40 5.35
CA PRO A 391 -26.15 9.61 6.14
C PRO A 391 -25.41 10.79 5.49
N PRO A 392 -25.90 12.03 5.68
CA PRO A 392 -25.32 13.20 5.05
C PRO A 392 -24.04 13.66 5.77
N ILE A 393 -23.16 14.29 4.99
CA ILE A 393 -22.04 15.09 5.49
C ILE A 393 -22.44 16.56 5.40
N LEU A 394 -22.29 17.32 6.49
CA LEU A 394 -22.49 18.76 6.47
C LEU A 394 -21.17 19.48 6.27
N THR A 395 -21.00 20.12 5.11
CA THR A 395 -19.90 21.05 4.90
C THR A 395 -20.18 22.35 5.67
N VAL A 396 -19.35 22.67 6.66
CA VAL A 396 -19.54 23.84 7.51
C VAL A 396 -18.96 25.08 6.81
N GLN A 397 -19.81 26.07 6.56
CA GLN A 397 -19.45 27.32 5.87
C GLN A 397 -19.72 28.58 6.69
N ALA A 398 -20.40 28.44 7.84
CA ALA A 398 -20.72 29.55 8.73
C ALA A 398 -20.38 29.16 10.18
N GLU A 399 -20.09 30.15 11.01
CA GLU A 399 -20.03 29.93 12.44
C GLU A 399 -21.40 29.51 12.99
N GLY A 400 -21.42 28.65 14.00
CA GLY A 400 -22.66 28.15 14.56
C GLY A 400 -22.50 26.92 15.40
N THR A 401 -23.63 26.41 15.89
CA THR A 401 -23.70 25.16 16.64
C THR A 401 -24.45 24.13 15.81
N TYR A 402 -23.83 22.98 15.60
CA TYR A 402 -24.27 21.92 14.72
C TYR A 402 -24.53 20.65 15.53
N TRP A 403 -25.59 19.93 15.20
CA TRP A 403 -25.89 18.64 15.81
C TRP A 403 -25.39 17.50 14.91
N LEU A 404 -24.75 16.51 15.52
CA LEU A 404 -24.32 15.27 14.89
C LEU A 404 -25.12 14.08 15.44
N SER A 405 -25.60 13.21 14.55
CA SER A 405 -26.11 11.87 14.95
C SER A 405 -24.92 10.95 15.30
N PRO A 406 -25.13 9.88 16.10
CA PRO A 406 -24.14 8.82 16.26
C PRO A 406 -23.71 8.24 14.91
N TYR A 407 -22.40 8.14 14.71
CA TYR A 407 -21.78 7.79 13.44
C TYR A 407 -22.17 6.39 12.94
N GLU A 408 -22.56 5.48 13.82
CA GLU A 408 -22.86 4.09 13.48
C GLU A 408 -24.27 3.90 12.91
N SER A 409 -25.12 4.92 12.94
CA SER A 409 -26.55 4.80 12.62
C SER A 409 -27.08 5.93 11.76
N VAL A 410 -28.15 5.67 10.99
CA VAL A 410 -28.86 6.72 10.24
C VAL A 410 -29.74 7.52 11.21
N GLY A 411 -29.36 8.78 11.46
CA GLY A 411 -30.10 9.68 12.33
C GLY A 411 -30.82 10.83 11.59
N SER A 412 -31.45 11.72 12.36
CA SER A 412 -32.14 12.91 11.83
C SER A 412 -31.22 14.10 11.55
N HIS A 413 -29.96 14.01 11.99
CA HIS A 413 -28.92 15.01 11.77
C HIS A 413 -27.77 14.42 10.94
N PRO A 414 -26.89 15.25 10.36
CA PRO A 414 -25.66 14.78 9.72
C PRO A 414 -24.84 13.89 10.65
N ASN A 415 -24.15 12.91 10.09
CA ASN A 415 -23.24 12.03 10.86
C ASN A 415 -21.83 12.61 10.95
N VAL A 416 -21.52 13.58 10.08
CA VAL A 416 -20.17 14.15 9.94
C VAL A 416 -20.26 15.65 9.68
N LEU A 417 -19.41 16.42 10.35
CA LEU A 417 -19.08 17.78 9.93
C LEU A 417 -17.79 17.75 9.11
N LYS A 418 -17.80 18.39 7.94
CA LYS A 418 -16.64 18.56 7.08
C LYS A 418 -16.25 20.04 7.06
N ILE A 419 -15.06 20.35 7.56
CA ILE A 419 -14.61 21.72 7.79
C ILE A 419 -13.29 21.95 7.05
N LEU A 420 -13.17 23.05 6.29
CA LEU A 420 -11.99 23.30 5.47
C LEU A 420 -10.76 23.53 6.37
N ARG A 421 -9.69 22.76 6.13
CA ARG A 421 -8.39 22.95 6.80
C ARG A 421 -7.45 23.77 5.94
N SER A 422 -7.27 23.39 4.69
CA SER A 422 -6.37 24.08 3.76
C SER A 422 -6.77 23.84 2.31
N THR A 423 -6.30 24.72 1.43
CA THR A 423 -6.35 24.53 -0.02
C THR A 423 -4.92 24.56 -0.53
N ASP A 424 -4.53 23.53 -1.25
CA ASP A 424 -3.26 23.47 -1.94
C ASP A 424 -3.23 24.56 -3.05
N PRO A 425 -2.25 25.48 -3.04
CA PRO A 425 -2.26 26.63 -3.93
C PRO A 425 -1.99 26.28 -5.40
N ASP A 426 -1.30 25.16 -5.66
CA ASP A 426 -0.88 24.77 -7.00
C ASP A 426 -1.99 23.97 -7.71
N THR A 427 -2.70 23.13 -6.96
CA THR A 427 -3.71 22.19 -7.48
C THR A 427 -5.15 22.60 -7.18
N GLY A 428 -5.36 23.50 -6.21
CA GLY A 428 -6.68 23.87 -5.69
C GLY A 428 -7.38 22.77 -4.88
N LYS A 429 -6.69 21.65 -4.63
CA LYS A 429 -7.24 20.51 -3.88
C LYS A 429 -7.26 20.81 -2.40
N LYS A 430 -8.31 20.36 -1.72
CA LYS A 430 -8.56 20.72 -0.33
C LYS A 430 -8.14 19.61 0.62
N THR A 431 -7.70 20.03 1.80
CA THR A 431 -7.61 19.16 2.97
C THR A 431 -8.70 19.59 3.94
N TRP A 432 -9.37 18.61 4.53
CA TRP A 432 -10.55 18.80 5.37
C TRP A 432 -10.33 18.19 6.76
N TYR A 433 -10.97 18.78 7.76
CA TYR A 433 -11.29 18.13 9.02
C TYR A 433 -12.62 17.39 8.87
N TYR A 434 -12.67 16.15 9.34
CA TYR A 434 -13.87 15.34 9.48
C TYR A 434 -14.14 15.14 10.97
N VAL A 435 -15.30 15.58 11.44
CA VAL A 435 -15.68 15.50 12.85
C VAL A 435 -16.79 14.46 13.01
N GLU A 436 -16.55 13.46 13.84
CA GLU A 436 -17.43 12.31 14.05
C GLU A 436 -17.81 12.16 15.53
N TYR A 437 -19.07 11.80 15.80
CA TYR A 437 -19.52 11.38 17.12
C TYR A 437 -19.71 9.86 17.15
N ARG A 438 -18.76 9.14 17.77
CA ARG A 438 -18.77 7.66 17.79
C ARG A 438 -19.28 7.11 19.11
N GLN A 439 -20.08 6.06 19.05
CA GLN A 439 -20.71 5.40 20.19
C GLN A 439 -20.48 3.89 20.16
N ALA A 440 -20.66 3.22 21.29
CA ALA A 440 -20.48 1.77 21.41
C ALA A 440 -21.64 0.97 20.78
N ILE A 441 -21.82 1.12 19.47
CA ILE A 441 -22.89 0.51 18.68
C ILE A 441 -22.26 -0.44 17.66
N GLY A 442 -22.81 -1.66 17.55
CA GLY A 442 -22.38 -2.64 16.55
C GLY A 442 -20.88 -2.92 16.57
N PHE A 443 -20.18 -2.77 15.44
CA PHE A 443 -18.75 -3.00 15.31
C PHE A 443 -17.88 -2.01 16.09
N ASP A 444 -18.46 -0.89 16.54
CA ASP A 444 -17.84 0.04 17.47
C ASP A 444 -18.08 -0.31 18.95
N GLY A 445 -18.68 -1.48 19.24
CA GLY A 445 -18.97 -1.95 20.60
C GLY A 445 -17.74 -2.03 21.53
N PHE A 446 -16.52 -2.09 20.99
CA PHE A 446 -15.29 -2.00 21.78
C PHE A 446 -15.15 -0.66 22.53
N LEU A 447 -15.89 0.38 22.13
CA LEU A 447 -15.95 1.67 22.81
C LEU A 447 -16.72 1.63 24.14
N PHE A 448 -17.41 0.53 24.47
CA PHE A 448 -18.19 0.43 25.71
C PHE A 448 -17.34 0.69 26.98
N SER A 449 -16.08 0.24 26.98
CA SER A 449 -15.13 0.49 28.07
C SER A 449 -14.25 1.73 27.86
N ASN A 450 -14.43 2.47 26.76
CA ASN A 450 -13.66 3.68 26.50
C ASN A 450 -14.35 4.88 27.17
N SER A 451 -13.64 5.55 28.10
CA SER A 451 -14.18 6.70 28.83
C SER A 451 -13.94 8.05 28.15
N ASN A 452 -13.24 8.09 27.01
CA ASN A 452 -12.91 9.31 26.27
C ASN A 452 -13.80 9.46 25.03
N VAL A 453 -13.72 8.53 24.09
CA VAL A 453 -14.34 8.66 22.75
C VAL A 453 -15.85 8.90 22.81
N PRO A 454 -16.65 8.16 23.61
CA PRO A 454 -18.09 8.41 23.69
C PRO A 454 -18.50 9.74 24.33
N ASN A 455 -17.57 10.46 24.98
CA ASN A 455 -17.79 11.71 25.72
C ASN A 455 -17.36 12.97 24.95
N GLY A 456 -17.11 12.85 23.65
CA GLY A 456 -16.59 13.92 22.81
C GLY A 456 -16.80 13.64 21.34
N VAL A 457 -16.04 14.34 20.49
CA VAL A 457 -15.96 14.04 19.05
C VAL A 457 -14.54 13.69 18.67
N VAL A 458 -14.37 12.80 17.70
CA VAL A 458 -13.07 12.50 17.10
C VAL A 458 -12.90 13.32 15.82
N ILE A 459 -11.65 13.65 15.51
CA ILE A 459 -11.32 14.50 14.37
C ILE A 459 -10.26 13.83 13.52
N HIS A 460 -10.59 13.58 12.27
CA HIS A 460 -9.64 13.12 11.26
C HIS A 460 -9.31 14.24 10.29
N THR A 461 -8.11 14.21 9.70
CA THR A 461 -7.84 14.95 8.47
C THR A 461 -7.88 14.02 7.27
N GLY A 462 -8.24 14.57 6.11
CA GLY A 462 -8.21 13.88 4.83
C GLY A 462 -8.04 14.86 3.67
N SER A 463 -7.20 14.49 2.69
CA SER A 463 -6.85 15.33 1.55
C SER A 463 -7.42 14.80 0.24
N GLU A 464 -7.95 15.70 -0.59
CA GLU A 464 -8.37 15.39 -1.96
C GLU A 464 -7.17 15.04 -2.87
N LEU A 465 -5.93 15.32 -2.45
CA LEU A 465 -4.71 15.01 -3.18
C LEU A 465 -4.30 13.53 -3.11
N THR A 466 -4.72 12.80 -2.09
CA THR A 466 -4.35 11.39 -1.94
C THR A 466 -5.29 10.65 -1.00
N GLY A 467 -5.68 9.43 -1.39
CA GLY A 467 -6.43 8.55 -0.50
C GLY A 467 -5.65 8.12 0.74
N ASN A 468 -4.31 8.16 0.69
CA ASN A 468 -3.42 7.82 1.80
C ASN A 468 -3.12 9.04 2.69
N SER A 469 -4.17 9.68 3.17
CA SER A 469 -4.10 10.88 4.03
C SER A 469 -5.11 10.87 5.17
N SER A 470 -5.62 9.69 5.53
CA SER A 470 -6.52 9.53 6.66
C SER A 470 -5.73 9.58 7.97
N ASP A 471 -5.81 10.70 8.67
CA ASP A 471 -5.04 10.92 9.90
C ASP A 471 -5.96 11.28 11.07
N LEU A 472 -6.11 10.38 12.03
CA LEU A 472 -6.72 10.67 13.32
C LEU A 472 -5.84 11.65 14.11
N LEU A 473 -6.42 12.74 14.58
CA LEU A 473 -5.71 13.71 15.40
C LEU A 473 -5.81 13.35 16.88
N ASP A 474 -4.72 13.56 17.61
CA ASP A 474 -4.70 13.44 19.07
C ASP A 474 -5.20 14.73 19.72
N MET A 475 -6.45 14.70 20.20
CA MET A 475 -7.07 15.84 20.91
C MET A 475 -6.72 15.90 22.41
N THR A 476 -5.86 14.99 22.88
CA THR A 476 -5.34 14.93 24.26
C THR A 476 -3.80 14.86 24.29
N PRO A 477 -3.09 15.78 23.60
CA PRO A 477 -1.63 15.69 23.42
C PRO A 477 -0.83 15.85 24.72
N GLU A 478 -1.48 16.16 25.84
CA GLU A 478 -0.91 16.12 27.18
C GLU A 478 -0.65 14.69 27.70
N THR A 479 -1.28 13.67 27.11
CA THR A 479 -1.04 12.25 27.44
C THR A 479 -0.22 11.58 26.34
N ALA A 480 0.35 10.42 26.64
CA ALA A 480 1.02 9.58 25.64
C ALA A 480 0.10 8.48 25.08
N SER A 481 -1.17 8.47 25.49
CA SER A 481 -2.11 7.43 25.09
C SER A 481 -2.63 7.70 23.67
N ARG A 482 -2.96 6.62 22.95
CA ARG A 482 -3.60 6.69 21.62
C ARG A 482 -5.08 6.27 21.66
N PHE A 483 -5.59 5.99 22.85
CA PHE A 483 -6.95 5.49 23.08
C PHE A 483 -7.90 6.57 23.62
N ASP A 484 -7.40 7.79 23.77
CA ASP A 484 -8.11 9.00 24.20
C ASP A 484 -8.17 10.11 23.13
N PRO A 485 -8.30 9.82 21.83
CA PRO A 485 -8.13 10.81 20.76
C PRO A 485 -9.27 11.84 20.67
N ALA A 486 -10.35 11.70 21.44
CA ALA A 486 -11.51 12.56 21.30
C ALA A 486 -11.34 13.91 21.99
N LEU A 487 -11.81 14.96 21.31
CA LEU A 487 -12.05 16.25 21.90
C LEU A 487 -13.31 16.15 22.78
N ILE A 488 -13.12 16.06 24.09
CA ILE A 488 -14.24 15.91 25.04
C ILE A 488 -15.04 17.21 25.20
N VAL A 489 -16.29 17.08 25.67
CA VAL A 489 -17.18 18.22 25.93
C VAL A 489 -16.51 19.32 26.77
N GLY A 490 -16.65 20.57 26.32
CA GLY A 490 -16.11 21.75 26.97
C GLY A 490 -14.64 22.05 26.68
N LYS A 491 -13.95 21.19 25.92
CA LYS A 491 -12.61 21.48 25.37
C LYS A 491 -12.72 22.03 23.95
N SER A 492 -11.74 22.84 23.55
CA SER A 492 -11.68 23.45 22.23
C SER A 492 -10.40 23.07 21.51
N PHE A 493 -10.53 22.69 20.24
CA PHE A 493 -9.43 22.58 19.29
C PHE A 493 -9.37 23.87 18.46
N ASN A 494 -8.20 24.50 18.41
CA ASN A 494 -7.95 25.70 17.62
C ASN A 494 -6.84 25.43 16.60
N ASP A 495 -7.14 25.63 15.32
CA ASP A 495 -6.14 25.70 14.25
C ASP A 495 -6.09 27.14 13.72
N PRO A 496 -5.09 27.93 14.13
CA PRO A 496 -4.97 29.32 13.70
C PRO A 496 -4.57 29.46 12.22
N LYS A 497 -3.96 28.44 11.60
CA LYS A 497 -3.60 28.48 10.17
C LYS A 497 -4.84 28.31 9.30
N ALA A 498 -5.76 27.44 9.71
CA ALA A 498 -7.06 27.27 9.06
C ALA A 498 -8.09 28.33 9.51
N GLY A 499 -7.81 29.06 10.59
CA GLY A 499 -8.74 30.03 11.17
C GLY A 499 -10.00 29.36 11.73
N VAL A 500 -9.89 28.16 12.32
CA VAL A 500 -11.05 27.40 12.81
C VAL A 500 -10.90 27.06 14.30
N THR A 501 -12.02 27.14 15.04
CA THR A 501 -12.14 26.56 16.37
C THR A 501 -13.32 25.61 16.43
N ILE A 502 -13.11 24.41 16.99
CA ILE A 502 -14.12 23.36 17.15
C ILE A 502 -14.28 23.09 18.64
N THR A 503 -15.52 23.10 19.15
CA THR A 503 -15.83 22.88 20.57
C THR A 503 -17.09 22.04 20.74
N PRO A 504 -16.99 20.77 21.19
CA PRO A 504 -18.14 19.99 21.59
C PRO A 504 -18.79 20.61 22.83
N VAL A 505 -20.06 20.96 22.71
CA VAL A 505 -20.85 21.66 23.73
C VAL A 505 -21.60 20.68 24.63
N SER A 506 -22.13 19.62 24.06
CA SER A 506 -22.84 18.56 24.77
C SER A 506 -22.85 17.27 23.97
N VAL A 507 -23.01 16.14 24.67
CA VAL A 507 -23.22 14.82 24.06
C VAL A 507 -24.33 14.09 24.80
N SER A 508 -24.99 13.18 24.09
CA SER A 508 -26.00 12.27 24.62
C SER A 508 -26.09 11.05 23.71
N SER A 509 -26.83 10.01 24.11
CA SER A 509 -27.10 8.87 23.23
C SER A 509 -27.77 9.25 21.90
N ALA A 510 -28.40 10.43 21.81
CA ALA A 510 -29.03 10.92 20.59
C ALA A 510 -28.07 11.68 19.65
N GLY A 511 -26.87 12.06 20.12
CA GLY A 511 -25.93 12.84 19.31
C GLY A 511 -25.06 13.80 20.10
N ALA A 512 -24.21 14.53 19.36
CA ALA A 512 -23.32 15.56 19.88
C ALA A 512 -23.66 16.94 19.31
N SER A 513 -23.62 17.97 20.17
CA SER A 513 -23.69 19.37 19.76
C SER A 513 -22.27 19.93 19.65
N VAL A 514 -21.90 20.46 18.50
CA VAL A 514 -20.55 20.98 18.22
C VAL A 514 -20.63 22.43 17.77
N ASN A 515 -19.99 23.33 18.49
CA ASN A 515 -19.81 24.71 18.09
C ASN A 515 -18.57 24.84 17.20
N VAL A 516 -18.71 25.53 16.07
CA VAL A 516 -17.63 25.84 15.14
C VAL A 516 -17.61 27.35 14.93
N THR A 517 -16.43 27.96 15.08
CA THR A 517 -16.21 29.38 14.78
C THR A 517 -15.06 29.54 13.82
N PHE A 518 -15.10 30.63 13.04
CA PHE A 518 -14.02 31.01 12.13
C PHE A 518 -13.35 32.29 12.65
N GLY A 519 -12.03 32.25 12.83
CA GLY A 519 -11.21 33.41 13.14
C GLY A 519 -10.84 34.19 11.87
N LEU A 520 -10.70 35.50 12.01
CA LEU A 520 -10.16 36.38 10.96
C LEU A 520 -8.64 36.26 10.86
#